data_AF-A0A9D9DQA2-F1
#
_entry.id   AF-A0A9D9DQA2-F1
#
_cell.length_a   1.000
_cell.length_b   1.000
_cell.length_c   1.000
_cell.angle_alpha   90.00
_cell.angle_beta   90.00
_cell.angle_gamma   90.00
#
_symmetry.space_group_name_H-M   'P 1'
#
loop_
_entity.id
_entity.type
_entity.pdbx_description
1 polymer ?
#
loop_
_entity_poly.entity_id
_entity_poly.type
_entity_poly.pdbx_seq_one_letter_code
_entity_poly.pdbx_strand_id
1 'polypeptide(L)'
;MNMPEGLRKFTLTRIAKFTKFIKQFNPLTKREGKELGYTKFDSGTYTVLTPHPSPRPLRAMENQASLSKGGGTNVPEGFKKRKAAFTLAEVLITLGIIGIVAAMTLPGLMGRYREVVMVNKLKRAYAEIVNAMDMERARLGGSDYEALFETNMSAAEQFDGILRHLQVVERCASNDSKGCGGIYKIKPKKRTNDGFGNVALGSVGGERAVLSDGTLIWFGKRNSNGGCVTTYIKHEVDADGNYVLDSSGNPITTTYDSPHCAEIFFDLDGSNGQNQFGYDCFSFGVKKQFADQHSGYGAMFDTMRTGKLTYERYDISDKF
;
A
#
# COMPACT_ATOMS: atom_id res chain seq x y z
N MET A 1 -8.73 23.88 45.30
CA MET A 1 -7.33 24.30 45.09
C MET A 1 -7.35 25.47 44.10
N ASN A 2 -7.23 26.71 44.58
CA ASN A 2 -7.30 27.90 43.74
C ASN A 2 -5.94 28.15 43.06
N MET A 3 -5.89 28.05 41.72
CA MET A 3 -4.73 28.48 40.94
C MET A 3 -4.58 30.01 41.03
N PRO A 4 -3.37 30.56 41.22
CA PRO A 4 -3.13 32.00 41.19
C PRO A 4 -3.50 32.60 39.83
N GLU A 5 -4.22 33.73 39.81
CA GLU A 5 -4.74 34.36 38.58
C GLU A 5 -3.66 34.66 37.52
N GLY A 6 -2.43 34.94 37.94
CA GLY A 6 -1.28 35.15 37.06
C GLY A 6 -0.91 33.90 36.26
N LEU A 7 -0.95 32.72 36.89
CA LEU A 7 -0.72 31.43 36.24
C LEU A 7 -1.87 31.10 35.26
N ARG A 8 -3.10 31.48 35.62
CA ARG A 8 -4.32 31.27 34.83
C ARG A 8 -4.32 32.10 33.53
N LYS A 9 -3.94 33.38 33.60
CA LYS A 9 -3.78 34.24 32.41
C LYS A 9 -2.61 33.80 31.52
N PHE A 10 -1.50 33.34 32.12
CA PHE A 10 -0.33 32.91 31.37
C PHE A 10 -0.56 31.57 30.62
N THR A 11 -1.22 30.62 31.27
CA THR A 11 -1.60 29.33 30.66
C THR A 11 -2.66 29.52 29.57
N LEU A 12 -3.72 30.30 29.81
CA LEU A 12 -4.78 30.55 28.81
C LEU A 12 -4.26 31.24 27.54
N THR A 13 -3.34 32.19 27.67
CA THR A 13 -2.77 32.91 26.51
C THR A 13 -1.87 32.00 25.66
N ARG A 14 -1.12 31.09 26.29
CA ARG A 14 -0.30 30.09 25.57
C ARG A 14 -1.15 28.95 25.00
N ILE A 15 -2.20 28.51 25.67
CA ILE A 15 -3.19 27.54 25.17
C ILE A 15 -3.94 28.11 23.96
N ALA A 16 -4.33 29.39 23.98
CA ALA A 16 -4.97 30.05 22.84
C ALA A 16 -4.02 30.17 21.62
N LYS A 17 -2.75 30.53 21.85
CA LYS A 17 -1.71 30.50 20.80
C LYS A 17 -1.48 29.09 20.27
N PHE A 18 -1.51 28.07 21.13
CA PHE A 18 -1.38 26.66 20.75
C PHE A 18 -2.60 26.16 19.96
N THR A 19 -3.81 26.57 20.31
CA THR A 19 -5.04 26.25 19.56
C THR A 19 -4.99 26.89 18.15
N LYS A 20 -4.44 28.10 18.04
CA LYS A 20 -4.20 28.77 16.76
C LYS A 20 -3.09 28.09 15.94
N PHE A 21 -2.06 27.54 16.60
CA PHE A 21 -1.00 26.73 16.00
C PHE A 21 -1.53 25.38 15.50
N ILE A 22 -2.37 24.68 16.26
CA ILE A 22 -3.03 23.43 15.85
C ILE A 22 -3.89 23.65 14.60
N LYS A 23 -4.61 24.78 14.50
CA LYS A 23 -5.31 25.17 13.27
C LYS A 23 -4.37 25.36 12.06
N GLN A 24 -3.11 25.69 12.31
CA GLN A 24 -2.04 25.82 11.31
C GLN A 24 -1.47 24.45 10.87
N PHE A 25 -1.60 23.40 11.70
CA PHE A 25 -1.31 21.99 11.38
C PHE A 25 -2.50 21.23 10.76
N ASN A 26 -3.57 21.94 10.39
CA ASN A 26 -4.57 21.45 9.45
C ASN A 26 -4.34 21.96 8.00
N PRO A 27 -3.11 21.91 7.40
CA PRO A 27 -2.93 22.41 6.05
C PRO A 27 -3.09 21.27 5.03
N LEU A 28 -4.21 20.54 4.99
CA LEU A 28 -4.51 19.64 3.85
C LEU A 28 -6.01 19.54 3.54
N THR A 29 -6.73 20.67 3.53
CA THR A 29 -8.10 20.70 2.98
C THR A 29 -8.38 21.83 1.98
N LYS A 30 -7.38 22.61 1.55
CA LYS A 30 -7.52 23.58 0.44
C LYS A 30 -6.24 23.73 -0.39
N ARG A 31 -5.79 22.66 -1.03
CA ARG A 31 -5.23 22.80 -2.38
C ARG A 31 -6.30 22.32 -3.34
N GLU A 32 -7.12 23.26 -3.77
CA GLU A 32 -7.97 23.13 -4.95
C GLU A 32 -7.12 22.62 -6.12
N GLY A 33 -7.76 21.82 -6.97
CA GLY A 33 -7.13 21.09 -8.05
C GLY A 33 -6.23 21.98 -8.90
N LYS A 34 -4.95 21.63 -8.94
CA LYS A 34 -4.27 21.59 -10.22
C LYS A 34 -4.46 20.17 -10.72
N GLU A 35 -5.30 20.03 -11.74
CA GLU A 35 -5.27 18.90 -12.66
C GLU A 35 -3.81 18.52 -12.92
N LEU A 36 -3.42 17.31 -12.52
CA LEU A 36 -2.40 16.62 -13.31
C LEU A 36 -3.10 16.26 -14.61
N GLY A 37 -3.00 17.17 -15.58
CA GLY A 37 -3.38 16.91 -16.95
C GLY A 37 -2.63 15.67 -17.43
N TYR A 38 -3.38 14.60 -17.69
CA TYR A 38 -2.89 13.45 -18.43
C TYR A 38 -2.77 13.88 -19.89
N THR A 39 -1.56 14.23 -20.33
CA THR A 39 -1.29 14.39 -21.76
C THR A 39 -1.19 13.00 -22.39
N LYS A 40 -1.97 12.82 -23.45
CA LYS A 40 -1.94 11.75 -24.44
C LYS A 40 -0.51 11.23 -24.68
N PHE A 41 -0.31 9.91 -24.53
CA PHE A 41 0.98 9.26 -24.74
C PHE A 41 1.10 8.83 -26.21
N ASP A 42 1.81 9.65 -27.00
CA ASP A 42 2.36 9.26 -28.30
C ASP A 42 3.88 9.03 -28.14
N SER A 43 4.32 7.88 -28.64
CA SER A 43 5.68 7.42 -28.98
C SER A 43 6.92 8.20 -28.47
N GLY A 44 7.78 7.48 -27.74
CA GLY A 44 9.24 7.59 -27.89
C GLY A 44 9.99 8.48 -26.91
N THR A 45 11.05 7.92 -26.33
CA THR A 45 12.09 8.49 -25.42
C THR A 45 11.75 8.59 -23.93
N TYR A 46 12.49 7.78 -23.15
CA TYR A 46 12.48 7.78 -21.68
C TYR A 46 13.66 8.62 -21.17
N THR A 47 13.39 9.75 -20.52
CA THR A 47 14.39 10.43 -19.67
C THR A 47 14.24 9.95 -18.23
N VAL A 48 15.28 9.27 -17.74
CA VAL A 48 15.43 8.87 -16.33
C VAL A 48 15.53 10.14 -15.47
N LEU A 49 14.50 10.42 -14.68
CA LEU A 49 14.59 11.41 -13.62
C LEU A 49 15.40 10.82 -12.46
N THR A 50 16.62 11.33 -12.29
CA THR A 50 17.48 10.97 -11.14
C THR A 50 16.84 11.40 -9.82
N PRO A 51 17.07 10.66 -8.72
CA PRO A 51 16.52 10.99 -7.41
C PRO A 51 16.97 12.37 -6.94
N HIS A 52 16.02 13.15 -6.42
CA HIS A 52 16.30 14.42 -5.76
C HIS A 52 17.17 14.16 -4.50
N PRO A 53 18.31 14.84 -4.31
CA PRO A 53 19.16 14.58 -3.16
C PRO A 53 18.45 14.93 -1.85
N SER A 54 18.58 14.02 -0.88
CA SER A 54 18.11 14.15 0.51
C SER A 54 18.62 15.45 1.16
N PRO A 55 17.87 16.03 2.13
CA PRO A 55 18.30 17.24 2.81
C PRO A 55 19.61 17.02 3.57
N ARG A 56 20.57 17.94 3.40
CA ARG A 56 21.83 17.97 4.16
C ARG A 56 21.55 18.07 5.67
N PRO A 57 22.42 17.49 6.53
CA PRO A 57 22.31 17.67 7.97
C PRO A 57 22.46 19.15 8.33
N LEU A 58 21.57 19.66 9.18
CA LEU A 58 21.71 20.98 9.80
C LEU A 58 23.01 21.00 10.62
N ARG A 59 23.96 21.86 10.21
CA ARG A 59 25.16 22.16 11.01
C ARG A 59 24.71 22.62 12.40
N ALA A 60 25.26 21.99 13.43
CA ALA A 60 25.20 22.49 14.79
C ALA A 60 25.81 23.89 14.83
N MET A 61 25.09 24.87 15.38
CA MET A 61 25.67 26.18 15.70
C MET A 61 26.67 25.98 16.84
N GLU A 62 27.96 26.13 16.53
CA GLU A 62 29.00 26.34 17.52
C GLU A 62 28.74 27.65 18.27
N ASN A 63 28.64 27.56 19.59
CA ASN A 63 28.69 28.70 20.48
C ASN A 63 30.13 29.26 20.50
N GLN A 64 30.39 30.30 19.72
CA GLN A 64 31.58 31.13 19.96
C GLN A 64 31.30 32.08 21.13
N ALA A 65 31.77 31.69 22.32
CA ALA A 65 32.00 32.62 23.42
C ALA A 65 33.44 33.15 23.29
N SER A 66 33.60 34.29 22.63
CA SER A 66 34.84 35.06 22.62
C SER A 66 35.06 35.71 23.99
N LEU A 67 36.11 35.28 24.70
CA LEU A 67 36.56 35.89 25.95
C LEU A 67 37.46 37.08 25.63
N SER A 68 36.88 38.27 25.50
CA SER A 68 37.64 39.53 25.42
C SER A 68 38.03 39.98 26.83
N LYS A 69 39.31 39.88 27.17
CA LYS A 69 39.91 40.57 28.33
C LYS A 69 40.02 42.06 28.03
N GLY A 70 39.44 42.91 28.87
CA GLY A 70 39.75 44.34 28.86
C GLY A 70 38.85 45.20 29.76
N GLY A 71 39.48 45.87 30.73
CA GLY A 71 39.15 47.23 31.13
C GLY A 71 37.97 47.42 32.09
N GLY A 72 38.29 47.78 33.35
CA GLY A 72 37.28 48.16 34.34
C GLY A 72 36.59 49.48 34.00
N THR A 73 35.29 49.55 34.30
CA THR A 73 34.57 50.75 34.74
C THR A 73 33.37 50.31 35.58
N ASN A 74 33.08 51.09 36.62
CA ASN A 74 32.00 50.88 37.58
C ASN A 74 30.62 50.91 36.90
N VAL A 75 29.77 49.91 37.17
CA VAL A 75 28.36 49.88 36.74
C VAL A 75 27.48 49.71 37.99
N PRO A 76 26.38 50.48 38.16
CA PRO A 76 25.54 50.41 39.34
C PRO A 76 24.86 49.04 39.44
N GLU A 77 24.62 48.59 40.68
CA GLU A 77 23.84 47.40 40.97
C GLU A 77 22.45 47.44 40.31
N GLY A 78 22.01 46.31 39.77
CA GLY A 78 20.58 46.04 39.66
C GLY A 78 20.00 45.75 38.27
N PHE A 79 20.57 44.86 37.47
CA PHE A 79 19.77 44.10 36.50
C PHE A 79 20.18 42.62 36.51
N LYS A 80 19.60 41.85 37.45
CA LYS A 80 19.59 40.38 37.36
C LYS A 80 18.85 39.99 36.09
N LYS A 81 19.58 39.62 35.02
CA LYS A 81 19.02 38.88 33.89
C LYS A 81 18.44 37.56 34.44
N ARG A 82 17.14 37.53 34.71
CA ARG A 82 16.44 36.30 35.11
C ARG A 82 16.60 35.30 33.97
N LYS A 83 17.39 34.24 34.16
CA LYS A 83 17.36 33.09 33.26
C LYS A 83 15.97 32.48 33.39
N ALA A 84 15.12 32.67 32.38
CA ALA A 84 13.80 32.05 32.31
C ALA A 84 14.01 30.55 32.06
N ALA A 85 14.17 29.77 33.13
CA ALA A 85 14.17 28.32 33.08
C ALA A 85 12.72 27.84 33.21
N PHE A 86 12.31 26.90 32.36
CA PHE A 86 11.00 26.26 32.49
C PHE A 86 10.94 25.49 33.81
N THR A 87 9.83 25.61 34.52
CA THR A 87 9.59 24.77 35.70
C THR A 87 9.23 23.35 35.26
N LEU A 88 9.56 22.35 36.08
CA LEU A 88 9.17 20.95 35.82
C LEU A 88 7.66 20.82 35.58
N ALA A 89 6.85 21.55 36.37
CA ALA A 89 5.40 21.57 36.23
C ALA A 89 4.95 22.14 34.87
N GLU A 90 5.61 23.19 34.38
CA GLU A 90 5.30 23.76 33.06
C GLU A 90 5.60 22.76 31.94
N VAL A 91 6.76 22.08 31.98
CA VAL A 91 7.10 21.05 31.00
C VAL A 91 6.10 19.88 31.06
N LEU A 92 5.75 19.38 32.25
CA LEU A 92 4.79 18.27 32.40
C LEU A 92 3.40 18.61 31.87
N ILE A 93 2.90 19.82 32.13
CA ILE A 93 1.61 20.26 31.60
C ILE A 93 1.69 20.35 30.06
N THR A 94 2.78 20.87 29.50
CA THR A 94 2.93 20.93 28.03
C THR A 94 3.00 19.55 27.39
N LEU A 95 3.77 18.61 27.95
CA LEU A 95 3.84 17.23 27.46
C LEU A 95 2.49 16.50 27.60
N GLY A 96 1.77 16.74 28.70
CA GLY A 96 0.43 16.19 28.91
C GLY A 96 -0.57 16.67 27.86
N ILE A 97 -0.57 17.97 27.53
CA ILE A 97 -1.44 18.54 26.49
C ILE A 97 -1.08 17.97 25.11
N ILE A 98 0.21 17.94 24.75
CA ILE A 98 0.67 17.37 23.48
C ILE A 98 0.28 15.88 23.38
N GLY A 99 0.42 15.13 24.48
CA GLY A 99 0.04 13.71 24.54
C GLY A 99 -1.44 13.47 24.24
N ILE A 100 -2.35 14.24 24.86
CA ILE A 100 -3.80 14.11 24.64
C ILE A 100 -4.16 14.44 23.19
N VAL A 101 -3.64 15.56 22.67
CA VAL A 101 -3.91 15.99 21.30
C VAL A 101 -3.37 14.98 20.28
N ALA A 102 -2.14 14.48 20.48
CA ALA A 102 -1.55 13.47 19.61
C ALA A 102 -2.39 12.19 19.63
N ALA A 103 -2.84 11.74 20.81
CA ALA A 103 -3.69 10.55 20.93
C ALA A 103 -5.02 10.67 20.16
N MET A 104 -5.61 11.87 20.09
CA MET A 104 -6.85 12.10 19.33
C MET A 104 -6.64 12.23 17.82
N THR A 105 -5.45 12.66 17.38
CA THR A 105 -5.19 13.01 15.98
C THR A 105 -4.41 11.93 15.21
N LEU A 106 -3.50 11.22 15.87
CA LEU A 106 -2.66 10.19 15.25
C LEU A 106 -3.46 9.03 14.64
N PRO A 107 -4.50 8.45 15.28
CA PRO A 107 -5.20 7.31 14.71
C PRO A 107 -5.87 7.64 13.36
N GLY A 108 -6.53 8.80 13.26
CA GLY A 108 -7.20 9.24 12.03
C GLY A 108 -6.21 9.59 10.92
N LEU A 109 -5.08 10.22 11.27
CA LEU A 109 -4.02 10.53 10.31
C LEU A 109 -3.34 9.26 9.79
N MET A 110 -3.02 8.31 10.67
CA MET A 110 -2.35 7.06 10.30
C MET A 110 -3.20 6.22 9.35
N GLY A 111 -4.53 6.17 9.54
CA GLY A 111 -5.43 5.48 8.62
C GLY A 111 -5.37 6.05 7.20
N ARG A 112 -5.48 7.39 7.06
CA ARG A 112 -5.40 8.05 5.74
C ARG A 112 -4.00 7.96 5.13
N TYR A 113 -2.96 8.08 5.94
CA TYR A 113 -1.59 7.94 5.48
C TYR A 113 -1.34 6.54 4.91
N ARG A 114 -1.78 5.48 5.63
CA ARG A 114 -1.65 4.11 5.14
C ARG A 114 -2.39 3.89 3.83
N GLU A 115 -3.59 4.43 3.69
CA GLU A 115 -4.36 4.35 2.44
C GLU A 115 -3.59 4.97 1.26
N VAL A 116 -3.09 6.20 1.42
CA VAL A 116 -2.31 6.88 0.38
C VAL A 116 -1.04 6.11 0.02
N VAL A 117 -0.33 5.57 1.02
CA VAL A 117 0.86 4.74 0.80
C VAL A 117 0.53 3.48 0.02
N MET A 118 -0.53 2.75 0.40
CA MET A 118 -0.93 1.52 -0.29
C MET A 118 -1.38 1.78 -1.73
N VAL A 119 -2.16 2.82 -1.97
CA VAL A 119 -2.58 3.20 -3.34
C VAL A 119 -1.38 3.55 -4.22
N ASN A 120 -0.39 4.26 -3.68
CA ASN A 120 0.83 4.58 -4.44
C ASN A 120 1.69 3.34 -4.68
N LYS A 121 1.78 2.45 -3.70
CA LYS A 121 2.50 1.17 -3.84
C LYS A 121 1.84 0.29 -4.88
N LEU A 122 0.50 0.22 -4.91
CA LEU A 122 -0.29 -0.46 -5.94
C LEU A 122 0.06 0.01 -7.36
N LYS A 123 -0.01 1.33 -7.58
CA LYS A 123 0.29 1.92 -8.90
C LYS A 123 1.70 1.60 -9.36
N ARG A 124 2.65 1.68 -8.42
CA ARG A 124 4.05 1.37 -8.68
C ARG A 124 4.25 -0.11 -9.01
N ALA A 125 3.74 -1.02 -8.18
CA ALA A 125 3.85 -2.46 -8.40
C ALA A 125 3.25 -2.87 -9.75
N TYR A 126 2.04 -2.39 -10.08
CA TYR A 126 1.43 -2.63 -11.39
C TYR A 126 2.32 -2.13 -12.55
N ALA A 127 2.81 -0.90 -12.47
CA ALA A 127 3.66 -0.34 -13.53
C ALA A 127 4.99 -1.09 -13.68
N GLU A 128 5.62 -1.49 -12.58
CA GLU A 128 6.87 -2.26 -12.60
C GLU A 128 6.66 -3.65 -13.21
N ILE A 129 5.57 -4.34 -12.84
CA ILE A 129 5.24 -5.66 -13.39
C ILE A 129 4.92 -5.58 -14.88
N VAL A 130 4.10 -4.60 -15.32
CA VAL A 130 3.77 -4.43 -16.73
C VAL A 130 5.03 -4.11 -17.56
N ASN A 131 5.88 -3.21 -17.06
CA ASN A 131 7.15 -2.91 -17.71
C ASN A 131 8.07 -4.15 -17.79
N ALA A 132 8.09 -4.99 -16.75
CA ALA A 132 8.83 -6.26 -16.75
C ALA A 132 8.32 -7.23 -17.82
N MET A 133 6.99 -7.36 -17.96
CA MET A 133 6.38 -8.15 -19.02
C MET A 133 6.69 -7.59 -20.42
N ASP A 134 6.65 -6.26 -20.60
CA ASP A 134 6.98 -5.61 -21.87
C ASP A 134 8.44 -5.86 -22.27
N MET A 135 9.37 -5.77 -21.32
CA MET A 135 10.79 -6.05 -21.53
C MET A 135 11.03 -7.52 -21.89
N GLU A 136 10.36 -8.45 -21.21
CA GLU A 136 10.48 -9.87 -21.53
C GLU A 136 9.85 -10.20 -22.88
N ARG A 137 8.71 -9.60 -23.21
CA ARG A 137 8.05 -9.76 -24.51
C ARG A 137 8.98 -9.29 -25.64
N ALA A 138 9.59 -8.12 -25.47
CA ALA A 138 10.55 -7.58 -26.43
C ALA A 138 11.78 -8.49 -26.57
N ARG A 139 12.27 -9.07 -25.46
CA ARG A 139 13.39 -10.03 -25.46
C ARG A 139 13.06 -11.30 -26.24
N LEU A 140 11.82 -11.79 -26.14
CA LEU A 140 11.32 -12.95 -26.89
C LEU A 140 10.99 -12.62 -28.36
N GLY A 141 11.01 -11.35 -28.76
CA GLY A 141 10.67 -10.91 -30.12
C GLY A 141 9.16 -10.99 -30.43
N GLY A 142 8.31 -11.09 -29.41
CA GLY A 142 6.85 -11.15 -29.58
C GLY A 142 6.22 -9.78 -29.83
N SER A 143 5.24 -9.71 -30.73
CA SER A 143 4.39 -8.52 -30.91
C SER A 143 3.38 -8.35 -29.78
N ASP A 144 2.96 -9.47 -29.19
CA ASP A 144 1.84 -9.58 -28.26
C ASP A 144 2.27 -10.26 -26.95
N TYR A 145 1.48 -10.06 -25.90
CA TYR A 145 1.73 -10.68 -24.59
C TYR A 145 1.59 -12.22 -24.62
N GLU A 146 0.89 -12.78 -25.61
CA GLU A 146 0.79 -14.24 -25.81
C GLU A 146 2.16 -14.93 -25.93
N ALA A 147 3.17 -14.23 -26.46
CA ALA A 147 4.53 -14.74 -26.57
C ALA A 147 5.19 -15.04 -25.21
N LEU A 148 4.70 -14.44 -24.12
CA LEU A 148 5.18 -14.72 -22.76
C LEU A 148 4.64 -16.05 -22.21
N PHE A 149 3.58 -16.59 -22.81
CA PHE A 149 2.76 -17.65 -22.22
C PHE A 149 2.61 -18.85 -23.15
N GLU A 150 3.72 -19.30 -23.74
CA GLU A 150 3.72 -20.47 -24.62
C GLU A 150 3.29 -21.76 -23.88
N THR A 151 2.56 -22.64 -24.57
CA THR A 151 1.97 -23.84 -23.96
C THR A 151 3.03 -24.85 -23.50
N ASN A 152 4.16 -24.93 -24.20
CA ASN A 152 5.31 -25.81 -23.92
C ASN A 152 6.15 -25.38 -22.69
N MET A 153 6.15 -24.10 -22.32
CA MET A 153 6.91 -23.60 -21.17
C MET A 153 6.18 -23.90 -19.86
N SER A 154 6.91 -24.32 -18.83
CA SER A 154 6.36 -24.47 -17.49
C SER A 154 5.95 -23.12 -16.89
N ALA A 155 5.08 -23.14 -15.87
CA ALA A 155 4.70 -21.93 -15.15
C ALA A 155 5.92 -21.23 -14.52
N ALA A 156 6.89 -22.01 -14.03
CA ALA A 156 8.12 -21.48 -13.47
C ALA A 156 8.97 -20.75 -14.52
N GLU A 157 9.17 -21.34 -15.72
CA GLU A 157 9.96 -20.71 -16.78
C GLU A 157 9.33 -19.41 -17.29
N GLN A 158 8.01 -19.38 -17.46
CA GLN A 158 7.28 -18.17 -17.85
C GLN A 158 7.43 -17.08 -16.78
N PHE A 159 7.28 -17.45 -15.51
CA PHE A 159 7.40 -16.50 -14.41
C PHE A 159 8.83 -15.98 -14.27
N ASP A 160 9.82 -16.85 -14.31
CA ASP A 160 11.24 -16.48 -14.26
C ASP A 160 11.62 -15.53 -15.40
N GLY A 161 10.94 -15.63 -16.55
CA GLY A 161 11.04 -14.66 -17.64
C GLY A 161 10.65 -13.25 -17.25
N ILE A 162 9.52 -13.08 -16.56
CA ILE A 162 9.07 -11.79 -16.06
C ILE A 162 9.99 -11.31 -14.94
N LEU A 163 10.37 -12.21 -14.02
CA LEU A 163 11.19 -11.89 -12.86
C LEU A 163 12.61 -11.42 -13.20
N ARG A 164 13.17 -11.81 -14.36
CA ARG A 164 14.47 -11.31 -14.85
C ARG A 164 14.56 -9.79 -14.89
N HIS A 165 13.43 -9.11 -15.04
CA HIS A 165 13.36 -7.66 -15.15
C HIS A 165 12.85 -6.98 -13.87
N LEU A 166 12.80 -7.72 -12.76
CA LEU A 166 12.37 -7.25 -11.45
C LEU A 166 13.47 -7.42 -10.40
N GLN A 167 13.41 -6.61 -9.34
CA GLN A 167 14.36 -6.68 -8.23
C GLN A 167 13.90 -7.73 -7.21
N VAL A 168 14.15 -9.00 -7.52
CA VAL A 168 13.74 -10.14 -6.68
C VAL A 168 14.74 -10.38 -5.55
N VAL A 169 14.23 -10.54 -4.33
CA VAL A 169 14.99 -10.92 -3.13
C VAL A 169 14.84 -12.40 -2.82
N GLU A 170 13.65 -12.96 -3.04
CA GLU A 170 13.34 -14.36 -2.72
C GLU A 170 12.45 -14.95 -3.82
N ARG A 171 12.73 -16.19 -4.23
CA ARG A 171 11.96 -16.95 -5.22
C ARG A 171 11.47 -18.24 -4.56
N CYS A 172 10.17 -18.49 -4.62
CA CYS A 172 9.55 -19.64 -3.98
C CYS A 172 8.77 -20.48 -5.00
N ALA A 173 9.11 -21.75 -5.10
CA ALA A 173 8.50 -22.69 -6.04
C ALA A 173 7.09 -23.09 -5.61
N SER A 174 6.37 -23.76 -6.52
CA SER A 174 4.98 -24.16 -6.32
C SER A 174 4.71 -25.13 -5.18
N ASN A 175 5.66 -26.00 -4.88
CA ASN A 175 5.65 -26.93 -3.76
C ASN A 175 6.34 -26.39 -2.50
N ASP A 176 6.83 -25.14 -2.54
CA ASP A 176 7.55 -24.57 -1.42
C ASP A 176 6.58 -24.17 -0.31
N SER A 177 6.75 -24.84 0.83
CA SER A 177 6.01 -24.57 2.06
C SER A 177 6.81 -23.66 3.01
N LYS A 178 8.07 -23.34 2.67
CA LYS A 178 9.04 -22.62 3.50
C LYS A 178 9.72 -21.52 2.69
N GLY A 179 9.12 -20.33 2.73
CA GLY A 179 9.59 -19.17 1.98
C GLY A 179 8.41 -18.41 1.42
N CYS A 180 8.54 -17.11 1.20
CA CYS A 180 7.44 -16.24 0.73
C CYS A 180 6.15 -16.38 1.58
N GLY A 181 6.28 -16.68 2.88
CA GLY A 181 5.15 -16.89 3.80
C GLY A 181 4.48 -18.27 3.76
N GLY A 182 4.98 -19.24 2.99
CA GLY A 182 4.32 -20.53 2.82
C GLY A 182 2.96 -20.37 2.13
N ILE A 183 2.09 -21.38 2.19
CA ILE A 183 0.73 -21.25 1.64
C ILE A 183 -0.13 -20.50 2.65
N TYR A 184 -0.62 -19.33 2.27
CA TYR A 184 -1.42 -18.48 3.16
C TYR A 184 -2.80 -18.17 2.59
N LYS A 185 -3.74 -17.88 3.50
CA LYS A 185 -5.13 -17.56 3.16
C LYS A 185 -5.28 -16.10 2.79
N ILE A 186 -6.19 -15.85 1.85
CA ILE A 186 -6.53 -14.51 1.39
C ILE A 186 -8.02 -14.29 1.54
N LYS A 187 -8.37 -13.16 2.14
CA LYS A 187 -9.74 -12.70 2.27
C LYS A 187 -10.22 -12.08 0.96
N PRO A 188 -11.40 -12.47 0.47
CA PRO A 188 -12.08 -11.74 -0.59
C PRO A 188 -12.32 -10.26 -0.24
N LYS A 189 -12.60 -9.46 -1.26
CA LYS A 189 -12.88 -8.02 -1.09
C LYS A 189 -14.09 -7.76 -0.19
N LYS A 190 -15.11 -8.60 -0.34
CA LYS A 190 -16.35 -8.63 0.45
C LYS A 190 -16.54 -10.03 0.98
N ARG A 191 -17.25 -10.19 2.09
CA ARG A 191 -17.58 -11.52 2.58
C ARG A 191 -18.34 -12.27 1.49
N THR A 192 -17.92 -13.51 1.21
CA THR A 192 -18.55 -14.43 0.25
C THR A 192 -18.74 -15.79 0.92
N ASN A 193 -19.79 -16.53 0.55
CA ASN A 193 -20.09 -17.85 1.09
C ASN A 193 -19.21 -18.90 0.38
N ASP A 194 -18.68 -19.87 1.13
CA ASP A 194 -17.93 -21.02 0.58
C ASP A 194 -18.85 -22.09 -0.05
N GLY A 195 -20.16 -21.86 -0.02
CA GLY A 195 -21.21 -22.75 -0.46
C GLY A 195 -21.80 -23.61 0.66
N PHE A 196 -21.22 -23.53 1.87
CA PHE A 196 -21.60 -24.31 3.04
C PHE A 196 -21.91 -23.44 4.27
N GLY A 197 -22.06 -22.12 4.09
CA GLY A 197 -22.41 -21.17 5.14
C GLY A 197 -21.22 -20.61 5.93
N ASN A 198 -19.98 -20.85 5.46
CA ASN A 198 -18.80 -20.19 6.02
C ASN A 198 -18.27 -19.11 5.07
N VAL A 199 -17.37 -18.28 5.60
CA VAL A 199 -16.68 -17.28 4.78
C VAL A 199 -15.67 -17.96 3.86
N ALA A 200 -15.86 -17.82 2.54
CA ALA A 200 -14.93 -18.31 1.54
C ALA A 200 -13.59 -17.57 1.64
N LEU A 201 -12.50 -18.34 1.58
CA LEU A 201 -11.13 -17.81 1.56
C LEU A 201 -10.40 -18.32 0.32
N GLY A 202 -9.66 -17.41 -0.31
CA GLY A 202 -8.64 -17.78 -1.29
C GLY A 202 -7.41 -18.36 -0.60
N SER A 203 -6.52 -18.96 -1.38
CA SER A 203 -5.19 -19.37 -0.91
C SER A 203 -4.17 -19.01 -1.98
N VAL A 204 -3.05 -18.45 -1.56
CA VAL A 204 -1.90 -18.20 -2.44
C VAL A 204 -0.81 -19.21 -2.09
N GLY A 205 -0.61 -20.13 -3.03
CA GLY A 205 0.49 -21.10 -3.11
C GLY A 205 1.16 -20.96 -4.47
N GLY A 206 1.95 -21.92 -4.95
CA GLY A 206 2.43 -21.86 -6.34
C GLY A 206 3.68 -21.00 -6.54
N GLU A 207 3.91 -20.61 -7.80
CA GLU A 207 5.09 -19.84 -8.22
C GLU A 207 5.01 -18.41 -7.68
N ARG A 208 5.93 -18.08 -6.76
CA ARG A 208 5.95 -16.79 -6.05
C ARG A 208 7.33 -16.19 -5.99
N ALA A 209 7.39 -14.88 -5.80
CA ALA A 209 8.62 -14.14 -5.55
C ALA A 209 8.36 -12.95 -4.63
N VAL A 210 9.34 -12.58 -3.81
CA VAL A 210 9.33 -11.36 -3.00
C VAL A 210 10.28 -10.35 -3.63
N LEU A 211 9.80 -9.15 -3.90
CA LEU A 211 10.58 -8.03 -4.42
C LEU A 211 11.32 -7.28 -3.31
N SER A 212 12.30 -6.46 -3.70
CA SER A 212 13.11 -5.66 -2.78
C SER A 212 12.33 -4.62 -1.97
N ASP A 213 11.12 -4.27 -2.40
CA ASP A 213 10.21 -3.38 -1.66
C ASP A 213 9.24 -4.15 -0.73
N GLY A 214 9.40 -5.47 -0.63
CA GLY A 214 8.57 -6.37 0.17
C GLY A 214 7.29 -6.84 -0.51
N THR A 215 6.99 -6.41 -1.74
CA THR A 215 5.83 -6.89 -2.49
C THR A 215 6.02 -8.36 -2.86
N LEU A 216 5.03 -9.21 -2.57
CA LEU A 216 5.00 -10.58 -3.05
C LEU A 216 4.24 -10.62 -4.39
N ILE A 217 4.77 -11.34 -5.37
CA ILE A 217 4.11 -11.59 -6.65
C ILE A 217 3.87 -13.09 -6.77
N TRP A 218 2.68 -13.45 -7.25
CA TRP A 218 2.32 -14.80 -7.64
C TRP A 218 1.96 -14.84 -9.12
N PHE A 219 2.31 -15.96 -9.74
CA PHE A 219 2.04 -16.23 -11.15
C PHE A 219 1.17 -17.47 -11.34
N GLY A 220 0.05 -17.28 -12.01
CA GLY A 220 -0.82 -18.35 -12.48
C GLY A 220 -0.73 -18.50 -13.99
N LYS A 221 -0.11 -19.59 -14.47
CA LYS A 221 -0.21 -19.98 -15.89
C LYS A 221 -1.66 -20.36 -16.19
N ARG A 222 -2.26 -19.74 -17.20
CA ARG A 222 -3.64 -20.00 -17.63
C ARG A 222 -3.71 -20.54 -19.07
N ASN A 223 -2.72 -20.23 -19.90
CA ASN A 223 -2.61 -20.72 -21.28
C ASN A 223 -1.99 -22.13 -21.36
N SER A 224 -2.66 -23.15 -20.81
CA SER A 224 -2.18 -24.54 -20.92
C SER A 224 -2.57 -25.21 -22.24
N ASN A 225 -3.73 -24.86 -22.79
CA ASN A 225 -4.29 -25.49 -24.00
C ASN A 225 -4.15 -24.63 -25.26
N GLY A 226 -3.46 -23.49 -25.17
CA GLY A 226 -3.30 -22.55 -26.27
C GLY A 226 -4.47 -21.59 -26.41
N GLY A 227 -4.31 -20.57 -27.26
CA GLY A 227 -5.37 -19.60 -27.56
C GLY A 227 -5.63 -18.57 -26.45
N CYS A 228 -4.93 -18.63 -25.32
CA CYS A 228 -5.17 -17.77 -24.16
C CYS A 228 -6.63 -17.76 -23.70
N VAL A 229 -7.25 -18.94 -23.64
CA VAL A 229 -8.61 -19.13 -23.14
C VAL A 229 -8.56 -19.99 -21.89
N THR A 230 -9.26 -19.53 -20.86
CA THR A 230 -9.40 -20.26 -19.60
C THR A 230 -10.87 -20.53 -19.35
N THR A 231 -11.20 -21.79 -19.14
CA THR A 231 -12.54 -22.23 -18.77
C THR A 231 -12.69 -22.12 -17.26
N TYR A 232 -13.68 -21.35 -16.81
CA TYR A 232 -14.06 -21.20 -15.41
C TYR A 232 -15.31 -21.99 -15.11
N ILE A 233 -15.38 -22.47 -13.87
CA ILE A 233 -16.56 -23.10 -13.30
C ILE A 233 -17.30 -22.04 -12.49
N LYS A 234 -18.56 -21.81 -12.81
CA LYS A 234 -19.49 -21.00 -12.04
C LYS A 234 -20.42 -21.93 -11.28
N HIS A 235 -20.51 -21.77 -9.97
CA HIS A 235 -21.49 -22.48 -9.15
C HIS A 235 -22.81 -21.72 -9.15
N GLU A 236 -23.92 -22.45 -9.31
CA GLU A 236 -25.25 -21.89 -9.06
C GLU A 236 -25.47 -21.81 -7.54
N VAL A 237 -25.94 -20.65 -7.08
CA VAL A 237 -26.11 -20.35 -5.65
C VAL A 237 -27.53 -19.89 -5.35
N ASP A 238 -28.00 -20.17 -4.14
CA ASP A 238 -29.28 -19.68 -3.61
C ASP A 238 -29.19 -18.21 -3.14
N ALA A 239 -30.28 -17.71 -2.53
CA ALA A 239 -30.34 -16.33 -2.02
C ALA A 239 -29.36 -16.05 -0.86
N ASP A 240 -28.96 -17.09 -0.14
CA ASP A 240 -28.03 -17.03 0.99
C ASP A 240 -26.58 -17.35 0.55
N GLY A 241 -26.37 -17.58 -0.76
CA GLY A 241 -25.06 -17.88 -1.35
C GLY A 241 -24.59 -19.31 -1.18
N ASN A 242 -25.43 -20.24 -0.70
CA ASN A 242 -25.07 -21.66 -0.64
C ASN A 242 -25.21 -22.30 -2.02
N TYR A 243 -24.46 -23.38 -2.28
CA TYR A 243 -24.56 -24.06 -3.57
C TYR A 243 -25.91 -24.74 -3.76
N VAL A 244 -26.53 -24.53 -4.92
CA VAL A 244 -27.68 -25.32 -5.34
C VAL A 244 -27.18 -26.71 -5.70
N LEU A 245 -27.73 -27.73 -5.04
CA LEU A 245 -27.32 -29.12 -5.22
C LEU A 245 -28.26 -29.84 -6.20
N ASP A 246 -27.69 -30.75 -7.00
CA ASP A 246 -28.46 -31.68 -7.83
C ASP A 246 -29.12 -32.78 -6.98
N SER A 247 -29.89 -33.66 -7.62
CA SER A 247 -30.56 -34.80 -6.97
C SER A 247 -29.59 -35.80 -6.31
N SER A 248 -28.30 -35.72 -6.63
CA SER A 248 -27.23 -36.55 -6.09
C SER A 248 -26.42 -35.84 -4.99
N GLY A 249 -26.77 -34.60 -4.65
CA GLY A 249 -26.09 -33.81 -3.61
C GLY A 249 -24.83 -33.08 -4.08
N ASN A 250 -24.57 -32.99 -5.39
CA ASN A 250 -23.41 -32.27 -5.93
C ASN A 250 -23.79 -30.83 -6.32
N PRO A 251 -22.90 -29.85 -6.16
CA PRO A 251 -23.13 -28.49 -6.64
C PRO A 251 -23.39 -28.44 -8.15
N ILE A 252 -24.46 -27.76 -8.54
CA ILE A 252 -24.76 -27.47 -9.95
C ILE A 252 -23.76 -26.42 -10.44
N THR A 253 -23.13 -26.70 -11.57
CA THR A 253 -22.10 -25.83 -12.16
C THR A 253 -22.35 -25.56 -13.64
N THR A 254 -22.00 -24.35 -14.06
CA THR A 254 -21.99 -23.90 -15.45
C THR A 254 -20.57 -23.48 -15.81
N THR A 255 -20.06 -23.87 -16.98
CA THR A 255 -18.74 -23.43 -17.44
C THR A 255 -18.84 -22.21 -18.36
N TYR A 256 -17.86 -21.32 -18.28
CA TYR A 256 -17.71 -20.22 -19.23
C TYR A 256 -16.24 -19.97 -19.54
N ASP A 257 -15.98 -19.56 -20.78
CA ASP A 257 -14.63 -19.27 -21.24
C ASP A 257 -14.32 -17.78 -21.10
N SER A 258 -13.12 -17.49 -20.61
CA SER A 258 -12.61 -16.12 -20.48
C SER A 258 -11.26 -15.99 -21.18
N PRO A 259 -11.07 -14.96 -22.02
CA PRO A 259 -9.81 -14.75 -22.72
C PRO A 259 -8.78 -14.15 -21.76
N HIS A 260 -7.82 -14.94 -21.30
CA HIS A 260 -6.58 -14.51 -20.66
C HIS A 260 -5.53 -15.64 -20.65
N CYS A 261 -4.27 -15.25 -20.82
CA CYS A 261 -3.10 -16.11 -20.92
C CYS A 261 -2.47 -16.45 -19.56
N ALA A 262 -2.58 -15.53 -18.60
CA ALA A 262 -2.04 -15.68 -17.26
C ALA A 262 -2.81 -14.81 -16.26
N GLU A 263 -2.64 -15.10 -14.98
CA GLU A 263 -3.05 -14.23 -13.88
C GLU A 263 -1.83 -13.84 -13.07
N ILE A 264 -1.67 -12.53 -12.85
CA ILE A 264 -0.67 -11.99 -11.94
C ILE A 264 -1.38 -11.53 -10.68
N PHE A 265 -0.99 -12.07 -9.55
CA PHE A 265 -1.40 -11.60 -8.24
C PHE A 265 -0.21 -10.92 -7.57
N PHE A 266 -0.47 -9.92 -6.75
CA PHE A 266 0.55 -9.36 -5.90
C PHE A 266 -0.04 -8.83 -4.59
N ASP A 267 0.77 -8.99 -3.55
CA ASP A 267 0.49 -8.64 -2.16
C ASP A 267 1.47 -7.54 -1.73
N LEU A 268 0.94 -6.34 -1.47
CA LEU A 268 1.74 -5.14 -1.33
C LEU A 268 2.56 -5.11 -0.04
N ASP A 269 2.23 -5.86 1.00
CA ASP A 269 3.06 -6.03 2.21
C ASP A 269 3.57 -7.47 2.39
N GLY A 270 3.49 -8.26 1.32
CA GLY A 270 3.91 -9.66 1.30
C GLY A 270 2.90 -10.55 2.02
N SER A 271 3.29 -11.76 2.40
CA SER A 271 2.37 -12.69 3.09
C SER A 271 1.94 -12.23 4.50
N ASN A 272 2.46 -11.09 4.96
CA ASN A 272 2.19 -10.54 6.28
C ASN A 272 1.18 -9.41 6.11
N GLY A 273 0.09 -9.43 6.87
CA GLY A 273 -0.85 -8.32 6.81
C GLY A 273 -2.28 -8.76 6.99
N GLN A 274 -3.18 -7.98 6.40
CA GLN A 274 -4.61 -8.29 6.40
C GLN A 274 -4.93 -9.32 5.30
N ASN A 275 -4.05 -9.45 4.29
CA ASN A 275 -4.10 -10.36 3.14
C ASN A 275 -5.52 -10.40 2.58
N GLN A 276 -6.01 -9.24 2.14
CA GLN A 276 -7.36 -9.03 1.69
C GLN A 276 -7.42 -8.27 0.38
N PHE A 277 -8.20 -8.81 -0.55
CA PHE A 277 -8.44 -8.15 -1.83
C PHE A 277 -9.03 -6.75 -1.65
N GLY A 278 -8.45 -5.76 -2.33
CA GLY A 278 -8.88 -4.36 -2.24
C GLY A 278 -8.30 -3.57 -1.07
N TYR A 279 -7.42 -4.19 -0.29
CA TYR A 279 -6.61 -3.52 0.74
C TYR A 279 -5.11 -3.62 0.41
N ASP A 280 -4.53 -4.82 0.51
CA ASP A 280 -3.12 -5.14 0.26
C ASP A 280 -2.96 -6.15 -0.90
N CYS A 281 -3.96 -7.00 -1.14
CA CYS A 281 -3.96 -7.96 -2.24
C CYS A 281 -4.67 -7.45 -3.51
N PHE A 282 -4.05 -7.65 -4.67
CA PHE A 282 -4.63 -7.34 -5.98
C PHE A 282 -4.21 -8.38 -7.02
N SER A 283 -5.01 -8.56 -8.06
CA SER A 283 -4.60 -9.34 -9.22
C SER A 283 -5.08 -8.70 -10.51
N PHE A 284 -4.50 -9.11 -11.64
CA PHE A 284 -5.02 -8.83 -12.97
C PHE A 284 -4.72 -9.98 -13.93
N GLY A 285 -5.64 -10.19 -14.87
CA GLY A 285 -5.44 -11.11 -15.97
C GLY A 285 -4.60 -10.48 -17.08
N VAL A 286 -3.79 -11.28 -17.76
CA VAL A 286 -3.06 -10.87 -18.96
C VAL A 286 -3.77 -11.43 -20.18
N LYS A 287 -4.22 -10.56 -21.09
CA LYS A 287 -4.82 -10.94 -22.36
C LYS A 287 -3.76 -11.01 -23.45
N LYS A 288 -4.12 -11.53 -24.63
CA LYS A 288 -3.20 -11.61 -25.78
C LYS A 288 -2.50 -10.28 -26.08
N GLN A 289 -3.25 -9.18 -26.09
CA GLN A 289 -2.74 -7.88 -26.55
C GLN A 289 -2.33 -6.94 -25.41
N PHE A 290 -2.80 -7.15 -24.19
CA PHE A 290 -2.57 -6.22 -23.08
C PHE A 290 -2.74 -6.88 -21.70
N ALA A 291 -2.08 -6.29 -20.70
CA ALA A 291 -2.35 -6.58 -19.29
C ALA A 291 -3.70 -5.96 -18.89
N ASP A 292 -4.72 -6.80 -18.68
CA ASP A 292 -6.09 -6.34 -18.44
C ASP A 292 -6.31 -5.92 -16.99
N GLN A 293 -6.00 -4.65 -16.71
CA GLN A 293 -6.25 -4.01 -15.43
C GLN A 293 -7.73 -4.02 -15.00
N HIS A 294 -8.69 -4.20 -15.93
CA HIS A 294 -10.13 -4.20 -15.64
C HIS A 294 -10.66 -5.60 -15.30
N SER A 295 -9.89 -6.65 -15.60
CA SER A 295 -10.20 -8.03 -15.19
C SER A 295 -9.77 -8.35 -13.76
N GLY A 296 -9.14 -7.40 -13.07
CA GLY A 296 -8.44 -7.63 -11.81
C GLY A 296 -9.32 -7.78 -10.58
N TYR A 297 -9.01 -8.79 -9.75
CA TYR A 297 -9.65 -8.94 -8.44
C TYR A 297 -9.11 -7.90 -7.45
N GLY A 298 -9.96 -7.53 -6.48
CA GLY A 298 -9.64 -6.50 -5.49
C GLY A 298 -9.92 -5.06 -5.94
N ALA A 299 -10.65 -4.85 -7.05
CA ALA A 299 -10.96 -3.51 -7.58
C ALA A 299 -9.71 -2.63 -7.77
N MET A 300 -8.65 -3.26 -8.30
CA MET A 300 -7.37 -2.64 -8.58
C MET A 300 -7.53 -1.37 -9.42
N PHE A 301 -8.22 -1.46 -10.56
CA PHE A 301 -8.42 -0.31 -11.45
C PHE A 301 -9.15 0.86 -10.76
N ASP A 302 -10.24 0.57 -10.05
CA ASP A 302 -10.98 1.60 -9.30
C ASP A 302 -10.12 2.23 -8.20
N THR A 303 -9.29 1.43 -7.52
CA THR A 303 -8.36 1.91 -6.50
C THR A 303 -7.33 2.85 -7.11
N MET A 304 -6.73 2.48 -8.25
CA MET A 304 -5.76 3.33 -8.95
C MET A 304 -6.41 4.63 -9.46
N ARG A 305 -7.64 4.56 -9.97
CA ARG A 305 -8.39 5.70 -10.52
C ARG A 305 -8.87 6.66 -9.44
N THR A 306 -9.48 6.15 -8.38
CA THR A 306 -10.10 6.96 -7.32
C THR A 306 -9.11 7.37 -6.23
N GLY A 307 -8.00 6.64 -6.11
CA GLY A 307 -7.03 6.81 -5.04
C GLY A 307 -7.54 6.35 -3.68
N LYS A 308 -8.56 5.48 -3.64
CA LYS A 308 -9.17 4.96 -2.40
C LYS A 308 -9.22 3.45 -2.41
N LEU A 309 -8.93 2.86 -1.26
CA LEU A 309 -9.06 1.41 -1.06
C LEU A 309 -10.54 1.04 -0.94
N THR A 310 -10.94 -0.08 -1.53
CA THR A 310 -12.33 -0.53 -1.51
C THR A 310 -12.42 -1.98 -1.05
N TYR A 311 -12.73 -2.18 0.23
CA TYR A 311 -12.84 -3.49 0.85
C TYR A 311 -13.82 -3.44 2.03
N GLU A 312 -14.42 -4.58 2.34
CA GLU A 312 -15.28 -4.77 3.50
C GLU A 312 -14.45 -5.25 4.69
N ARG A 313 -14.68 -4.69 5.87
CA ARG A 313 -14.06 -5.20 7.09
C ARG A 313 -14.94 -6.27 7.72
N TYR A 314 -14.42 -7.48 7.82
CA TYR A 314 -15.09 -8.60 8.45
C TYR A 314 -14.05 -9.56 9.06
N ASP A 315 -14.50 -10.37 10.02
CA ASP A 315 -13.71 -11.44 10.63
C ASP A 315 -13.97 -12.78 9.92
N ILE A 316 -13.01 -13.69 9.97
CA ILE A 316 -13.11 -15.02 9.36
C ILE A 316 -13.94 -15.97 10.24
N SER A 317 -14.00 -15.69 11.55
CA SER A 317 -14.68 -16.54 12.54
C SER A 317 -16.20 -16.42 12.55
N ASP A 318 -16.79 -15.43 11.88
CA ASP A 318 -18.24 -15.33 11.82
C ASP A 318 -18.82 -16.26 10.72
N LYS A 319 -20.07 -16.68 10.89
CA LYS A 319 -20.83 -17.35 9.83
C LYS A 319 -21.16 -16.38 8.69
N PHE A 320 -21.33 -16.92 7.48
CA PHE A 320 -21.77 -16.13 6.33
C PHE A 320 -23.16 -15.55 6.56
#